data_AF-A0A352IT00-F1
#
_entry.id   AF-A0A352IT00-F1
#
_cell.length_a   1.000
_cell.length_b   1.000
_cell.length_c   1.000
_cell.angle_alpha   90.00
_cell.angle_beta   90.00
_cell.angle_gamma   90.00
#
_symmetry.space_group_name_H-M   'P 1'
#
loop_
_entity.id
_entity.type
_entity.pdbx_description
1 polymer ?
#
loop_
_entity_poly.entity_id
_entity_poly.type
_entity_poly.pdbx_seq_one_letter_code
_entity_poly.pdbx_strand_id
1 'polypeptide(L)'
;FDPQLEEAALNLGATPLVAWFTVTLPWLLPSIFGAAAMAFLMSFENFNTTVMLTGSDTPLTVALFNRLREGSTPVLNAVALLLMVGSALLALLVMGRSSR
;
A
#
# COMPACT_ATOMS: atom_id res chain seq x y z
N PHE A 1 -13.59 -2.92 17.00
CA PHE A 1 -12.82 -2.48 18.16
C PHE A 1 -13.73 -2.60 19.35
N ASP A 2 -13.36 -3.40 20.34
CA ASP A 2 -14.13 -3.55 21.57
C ASP A 2 -13.46 -2.72 22.68
N PRO A 3 -14.09 -1.62 23.15
CA PRO A 3 -13.54 -0.78 24.20
C PRO A 3 -13.28 -1.55 25.51
N GLN A 4 -14.00 -2.66 25.73
CA GLN A 4 -13.85 -3.47 26.93
C GLN A 4 -12.44 -4.07 27.07
N LEU A 5 -11.72 -4.28 25.96
CA LEU A 5 -10.34 -4.77 25.98
C LEU A 5 -9.35 -3.70 26.50
N GLU A 6 -9.61 -2.43 26.20
CA GLU A 6 -8.80 -1.30 26.69
C GLU A 6 -9.11 -1.02 28.18
N GLU A 7 -10.39 -1.05 28.55
CA GLU A 7 -10.83 -0.93 29.94
C GLU A 7 -10.28 -2.07 30.83
N ALA A 8 -10.24 -3.30 30.32
CA ALA A 8 -9.63 -4.43 31.02
C ALA A 8 -8.12 -4.24 31.26
N ALA A 9 -7.39 -3.69 30.28
CA ALA A 9 -5.97 -3.38 30.43
C ALA A 9 -5.73 -2.29 31.48
N LEU A 10 -6.56 -1.25 31.51
CA LEU A 10 -6.53 -0.20 32.53
C LEU A 10 -6.83 -0.76 33.93
N ASN A 11 -7.83 -1.65 34.05
CA ASN A 11 -8.18 -2.31 35.30
C ASN A 11 -7.06 -3.23 35.84
N LEU A 12 -6.22 -3.77 34.97
CA LEU A 12 -5.03 -4.55 35.35
C LEU A 12 -3.81 -3.68 35.74
N GLY A 13 -3.97 -2.35 35.75
CA GLY A 13 -2.94 -1.39 36.15
C GLY A 13 -2.08 -0.88 35.00
N ALA A 14 -2.46 -1.12 33.74
CA ALA A 14 -1.79 -0.48 32.61
C ALA A 14 -2.07 1.03 32.60
N THR A 15 -1.08 1.84 32.24
CA THR A 15 -1.32 3.26 31.95
C THR A 15 -2.01 3.40 30.58
N PRO A 16 -2.75 4.49 30.32
CA PRO A 16 -3.45 4.69 29.04
C PRO A 16 -2.54 4.56 27.82
N LEU A 17 -1.29 5.03 27.95
CA LEU A 17 -0.29 4.92 26.89
C LEU A 17 0.09 3.46 26.64
N VAL A 18 0.30 2.67 27.71
CA VAL A 18 0.59 1.23 27.60
C VAL A 18 -0.58 0.50 26.97
N ALA A 19 -1.81 0.72 27.45
CA ALA A 19 -3.02 0.09 26.91
C ALA A 19 -3.19 0.38 25.40
N TRP A 20 -2.92 1.61 24.97
CA TRP A 20 -2.94 1.98 23.54
C TRP A 20 -1.92 1.20 22.71
N PHE A 21 -0.67 1.09 23.16
CA PHE A 21 0.38 0.35 22.44
C PHE A 21 0.19 -1.17 22.47
N THR A 22 -0.45 -1.72 23.51
CA THR A 22 -0.61 -3.18 23.67
C THR A 22 -1.95 -3.71 23.17
N VAL A 23 -3.01 -2.90 23.14
CA VAL A 23 -4.36 -3.33 22.73
C VAL A 23 -4.77 -2.66 21.43
N THR A 24 -4.80 -1.33 21.42
CA THR A 24 -5.38 -0.55 20.32
C THR A 24 -4.50 -0.59 19.07
N LEU A 25 -3.19 -0.37 19.21
CA LEU A 25 -2.25 -0.37 18.10
C LEU A 25 -2.16 -1.74 17.41
N PRO A 26 -1.95 -2.87 18.10
CA PRO A 26 -1.85 -4.18 17.46
C PRO A 26 -3.16 -4.60 16.78
N TRP A 27 -4.31 -4.18 17.32
CA TRP A 27 -5.61 -4.40 16.70
C TRP A 27 -5.78 -3.58 15.40
N LEU A 28 -5.25 -2.35 15.35
CA LEU A 28 -5.27 -1.48 14.17
C LEU A 28 -4.23 -1.88 13.11
N LEU A 29 -3.12 -2.50 13.48
CA LEU A 29 -2.04 -2.90 12.56
C LEU A 29 -2.52 -3.57 11.26
N PRO A 30 -3.33 -4.65 11.27
CA PRO A 30 -3.79 -5.28 10.04
C PRO A 30 -4.56 -4.32 9.11
N SER A 31 -5.37 -3.43 9.68
CA SER A 31 -6.11 -2.40 8.93
C SER A 31 -5.17 -1.32 8.37
N ILE A 32 -4.15 -0.93 9.14
CA ILE A 32 -3.12 0.03 8.69
C ILE A 32 -2.34 -0.55 7.51
N PHE A 33 -1.99 -1.84 7.51
CA PHE A 33 -1.34 -2.48 6.37
C PHE A 33 -2.22 -2.46 5.11
N GLY A 34 -3.51 -2.75 5.26
CA GLY A 34 -4.47 -2.66 4.14
C GLY A 34 -4.59 -1.24 3.59
N ALA A 35 -4.70 -0.24 4.48
CA ALA A 35 -4.77 1.16 4.09
C ALA A 35 -3.46 1.66 3.45
N ALA A 36 -2.30 1.22 3.95
CA ALA A 36 -1.00 1.55 3.39
C ALA A 36 -0.81 0.99 1.98
N ALA A 37 -1.24 -0.26 1.74
CA ALA A 37 -1.22 -0.86 0.41
C ALA A 37 -2.12 -0.10 -0.58
N MET A 38 -3.33 0.30 -0.15
CA MET A 38 -4.24 1.11 -0.96
C MET A 38 -3.68 2.50 -1.24
N ALA A 39 -3.12 3.18 -0.24
CA ALA A 39 -2.49 4.49 -0.41
C ALA A 39 -1.30 4.43 -1.37
N PHE A 40 -0.48 3.37 -1.28
CA PHE A 40 0.60 3.12 -2.23
C PHE A 40 0.07 2.93 -3.65
N LEU A 41 -0.99 2.14 -3.83
CA LEU A 41 -1.61 1.93 -5.15
C LEU A 41 -2.17 3.23 -5.75
N MET A 42 -2.92 4.00 -4.95
CA MET A 42 -3.43 5.32 -5.37
C MET A 42 -2.31 6.31 -5.72
N SER A 43 -1.13 6.18 -5.13
CA SER A 43 0.02 7.01 -5.50
C SER A 43 0.45 6.82 -6.95
N PHE A 44 0.25 5.63 -7.55
CA PHE A 44 0.52 5.41 -8.97
C PHE A 44 -0.57 6.00 -9.87
N GLU A 45 -1.81 6.09 -9.38
CA GLU A 45 -2.95 6.67 -10.12
C GLU A 45 -2.89 8.19 -10.22
N ASN A 46 -2.18 8.87 -9.30
CA ASN A 46 -1.98 10.33 -9.30
C ASN A 46 -1.05 10.84 -10.43
N PHE A 47 -0.94 10.11 -11.53
CA PHE A 47 -0.16 10.46 -12.72
C PHE A 47 -0.54 11.84 -13.30
N ASN A 48 -1.83 12.14 -13.44
CA ASN A 48 -2.32 13.36 -14.11
C ASN A 48 -1.81 14.64 -13.43
N THR A 49 -1.98 14.71 -12.11
CA THR A 49 -1.49 15.82 -11.28
C THR A 49 0.03 15.91 -11.30
N THR A 50 0.70 14.76 -11.30
CA THR A 50 2.16 14.70 -11.22
C THR A 50 2.83 15.12 -12.53
N VAL A 51 2.26 14.80 -13.70
CA VAL A 51 2.76 15.30 -15.00
C VAL A 51 2.69 16.82 -15.09
N MET A 52 1.61 17.41 -14.57
CA MET A 52 1.42 18.87 -14.61
C MET A 52 2.34 19.63 -13.65
N LEU A 53 2.83 18.98 -12.59
CA LEU A 53 3.65 19.60 -11.54
C LEU A 53 5.12 19.13 -11.54
N THR A 54 5.47 18.16 -12.38
CA THR A 54 6.84 17.61 -12.46
C THR A 54 7.80 18.63 -13.09
N GLY A 55 8.90 18.90 -12.38
CA GLY A 55 10.03 19.70 -12.85
C GLY A 55 11.20 18.82 -13.31
N SER A 56 12.33 18.85 -12.59
CA SER A 56 13.55 18.11 -12.96
C SER A 56 13.55 16.62 -12.56
N ASP A 57 12.86 16.23 -11.48
CA ASP A 57 12.75 14.82 -11.06
C ASP A 57 11.43 14.22 -11.54
N THR A 58 11.52 13.23 -12.43
CA THR A 58 10.36 12.53 -12.97
C THR A 58 10.07 11.29 -12.13
N PRO A 59 8.87 11.16 -11.54
CA PRO A 59 8.48 9.93 -10.86
C PRO A 59 8.41 8.77 -11.85
N LEU A 60 8.59 7.55 -11.35
CA LEU A 60 8.67 6.32 -12.15
C LEU A 60 7.51 6.20 -13.15
N THR A 61 6.30 6.56 -12.73
CA THR A 61 5.08 6.55 -13.57
C THR A 61 5.17 7.50 -14.76
N VAL A 62 5.69 8.71 -14.54
CA VAL A 62 5.88 9.73 -15.58
C VAL A 62 6.99 9.34 -16.54
N ALA A 63 8.11 8.83 -16.02
CA ALA A 63 9.21 8.34 -16.84
C ALA A 63 8.78 7.19 -17.75
N LEU A 64 8.01 6.22 -17.23
CA LEU A 64 7.50 5.09 -18.01
C LEU A 64 6.56 5.54 -19.14
N PHE A 65 5.70 6.52 -18.86
CA PHE A 65 4.81 7.13 -19.86
C PHE A 65 5.56 7.90 -20.95
N ASN A 66 6.56 8.71 -20.57
CA ASN A 66 7.38 9.44 -21.54
C ASN A 66 8.11 8.48 -22.48
N ARG A 67 8.64 7.37 -21.96
CA ARG A 67 9.26 6.30 -22.75
C ARG A 67 8.27 5.58 -23.68
N LEU A 68 6.99 5.49 -23.32
CA LEU A 68 5.94 4.95 -24.21
C LEU A 68 5.69 5.90 -25.38
N ARG A 69 5.71 7.21 -25.12
CA ARG A 69 5.44 8.26 -26.10
C ARG A 69 6.58 8.47 -27.09
N GLU A 70 7.83 8.21 -26.68
CA GLU A 70 9.03 8.31 -27.52
C GLU A 70 9.18 7.16 -28.54
N GLY A 71 8.35 6.13 -28.47
CA GLY A 71 8.36 4.98 -29.38
C GLY A 71 8.52 3.66 -28.63
N SER A 72 7.71 2.67 -28.99
CA SER A 72 7.59 1.38 -28.29
C SER A 72 8.92 0.62 -28.28
N THR A 73 9.68 0.79 -27.20
CA THR A 73 10.88 0.01 -26.94
C THR A 73 10.46 -1.35 -26.35
N PRO A 74 11.03 -2.49 -26.78
CA PRO A 74 10.71 -3.81 -26.24
C PRO A 74 10.84 -3.91 -24.70
N VAL A 75 11.65 -3.04 -24.11
CA VAL A 75 11.83 -2.88 -22.66
C VAL A 75 10.51 -2.54 -21.95
N LEU A 76 9.67 -1.71 -22.56
CA LEU A 76 8.41 -1.27 -21.95
C LEU A 76 7.38 -2.41 -21.85
N ASN A 77 7.29 -3.23 -22.89
CA ASN A 77 6.44 -4.42 -22.87
C ASN A 77 6.93 -5.44 -21.84
N ALA A 78 8.25 -5.59 -21.67
CA ALA A 78 8.82 -6.46 -20.65
C ALA A 78 8.50 -5.97 -19.23
N VAL A 79 8.61 -4.67 -18.97
CA VAL A 79 8.25 -4.07 -17.67
C VAL A 79 6.75 -4.22 -17.39
N ALA A 80 5.89 -3.96 -18.37
CA ALA A 80 4.45 -4.13 -18.22
C ALA A 80 4.08 -5.58 -17.89
N LEU A 81 4.69 -6.55 -18.57
CA LEU A 81 4.47 -7.98 -18.30
C LEU A 81 4.94 -8.37 -16.90
N LEU A 82 6.11 -7.88 -16.46
CA LEU A 82 6.61 -8.13 -15.10
C LEU A 82 5.66 -7.58 -14.02
N LEU A 83 5.17 -6.36 -14.20
CA LEU A 83 4.21 -5.76 -13.28
C LEU A 83 2.89 -6.55 -13.23
N MET A 84 2.40 -7.00 -14.39
CA MET A 84 1.16 -7.77 -14.50
C MET A 84 1.28 -9.15 -13.85
N VAL A 85 2.40 -9.85 -14.07
CA VAL A 85 2.66 -11.15 -13.43
C VAL A 85 2.88 -10.97 -11.93
N GLY A 86 3.62 -9.95 -11.50
CA GLY A 86 3.85 -9.65 -10.08
C GLY A 86 2.55 -9.37 -9.32
N SER A 87 1.67 -8.54 -9.89
CA SER A 87 0.37 -8.22 -9.28
C SER A 87 -0.56 -9.44 -9.25
N ALA A 88 -0.60 -10.24 -10.32
CA ALA A 88 -1.37 -11.48 -10.36
C ALA A 88 -0.91 -12.50 -9.30
N LEU A 89 0.41 -12.67 -9.12
CA LEU A 89 0.97 -13.56 -8.10
C LEU A 89 0.65 -13.07 -6.68
N LEU A 90 0.79 -11.77 -6.41
CA LEU A 90 0.41 -11.18 -5.14
C LEU A 90 -1.06 -11.39 -4.83
N ALA A 91 -1.95 -11.17 -5.80
CA ALA A 91 -3.38 -11.40 -5.65
C ALA A 91 -3.71 -12.87 -5.33
N LEU A 92 -3.08 -13.82 -6.03
CA LEU A 92 -3.25 -15.24 -5.76
C LEU A 92 -2.75 -15.66 -4.37
N LEU A 93 -1.62 -15.10 -3.91
CA LEU A 93 -1.11 -15.36 -2.56
C LEU A 93 -2.05 -14.83 -1.47
N VAL A 94 -2.64 -13.65 -1.68
CA VAL A 94 -3.62 -13.07 -0.74
C VAL A 94 -4.90 -13.90 -0.72
N MET A 95 -5.44 -14.27 -1.88
CA MET A 95 -6.63 -15.13 -1.98
C MET A 95 -6.40 -16.52 -1.38
N GLY A 96 -5.23 -17.12 -1.63
CA GLY A 96 -4.86 -18.42 -1.06
C GLY A 96 -4.71 -18.42 0.45
N ARG A 97 -4.39 -17.28 1.07
CA ARG A 97 -4.38 -17.10 2.54
C ARG A 97 -5.77 -16.83 3.12
N SER A 98 -6.68 -16.27 2.33
CA SER A 98 -8.07 -15.98 2.75
C SER A 98 -8.94 -17.24 2.86
N SER A 99 -8.55 -18.34 2.18
CA SER A 99 -9.27 -19.62 2.19
C SER A 99 -8.83 -20.59 3.32
N ARG A 100 -8.00 -20.15 4.26
CA ARG A 100 -7.60 -20.92 5.46
C ARG A 100 -7.89 -20.10 6.72
#